data_AF-A0A4Z0AC73-F1
#
_entry.id   AF-A0A4Z0AC73-F1
#
_cell.length_a   1.000
_cell.length_b   1.000
_cell.length_c   1.000
_cell.angle_alpha   90.00
_cell.angle_beta   90.00
_cell.angle_gamma   90.00
#
_symmetry.space_group_name_H-M   'P 1'
#
loop_
_entity.id
_entity.type
_entity.pdbx_description
1 polymer ?
#
loop_
_entity_poly.entity_id
_entity_poly.type
_entity_poly.pdbx_seq_one_letter_code
_entity_poly.pdbx_strand_id
1 'polypeptide(L)'
;MRSMTYKFPAASFPAAHTPPATQRTVSISTDGSEGKSKGAREQDRMRDRRRNRLAELNALLPPPYRQDSHQPDMRAIDGAIDYLRVVQATIDELQREVGALNAQCRSAQAANEHLVYEKTAMAGTIAQMQAQAMSQEA
;
A
#
# COMPACT_ATOMS: atom_id res chain seq x y z
N MET A 1 53.70 -56.99 -14.24
CA MET A 1 54.12 -58.38 -13.98
C MET A 1 53.01 -59.08 -13.22
N ARG A 2 52.73 -60.32 -13.62
CA ARG A 2 51.61 -61.17 -13.17
C ARG A 2 51.89 -61.74 -11.78
N SER A 3 50.87 -61.82 -10.94
CA SER A 3 50.68 -62.99 -10.08
C SER A 3 49.18 -63.19 -9.82
N MET A 4 48.65 -64.23 -10.47
CA MET A 4 47.41 -64.91 -10.15
C MET A 4 47.80 -66.23 -9.48
N THR A 5 47.15 -66.58 -8.37
CA THR A 5 46.90 -67.98 -8.00
C THR A 5 45.53 -68.08 -7.35
N TYR A 6 44.88 -69.21 -7.64
CA TYR A 6 43.43 -69.45 -7.70
C TYR A 6 42.97 -70.44 -6.60
N LYS A 7 41.67 -70.32 -6.21
CA LYS A 7 40.63 -71.39 -6.04
C LYS A 7 40.88 -72.51 -5.01
N PHE A 8 39.91 -73.16 -4.34
CA PHE A 8 38.43 -73.25 -4.36
C PHE A 8 38.03 -74.09 -3.09
N PRO A 9 36.84 -74.73 -2.94
CA PRO A 9 35.68 -74.25 -2.18
C PRO A 9 35.28 -75.21 -1.03
N ALA A 10 34.20 -74.90 -0.30
CA ALA A 10 33.42 -75.93 0.39
C ALA A 10 31.92 -75.70 0.17
N ALA A 11 31.34 -76.62 -0.61
CA ALA A 11 29.93 -77.03 -0.68
C ALA A 11 29.47 -77.60 0.70
N SER A 12 28.22 -77.78 1.11
CA SER A 12 26.85 -77.64 0.57
C SER A 12 25.84 -78.11 1.66
N PHE A 13 24.77 -77.34 1.91
CA PHE A 13 23.34 -77.73 2.19
C PHE A 13 22.95 -78.71 3.33
N PRO A 14 21.65 -78.94 3.70
CA PRO A 14 20.36 -78.22 3.47
C PRO A 14 19.45 -78.13 4.76
N ALA A 15 18.18 -77.72 4.56
CA ALA A 15 16.96 -77.89 5.39
C ALA A 15 16.53 -76.64 6.18
N ALA A 16 15.26 -76.19 6.20
CA ALA A 16 14.01 -76.74 5.72
C ALA A 16 12.99 -75.61 5.42
N HIS A 17 12.03 -75.91 4.56
CA HIS A 17 10.83 -75.12 4.30
C HIS A 17 9.86 -75.12 5.51
N THR A 18 9.26 -73.96 5.80
CA THR A 18 7.86 -73.80 6.28
C THR A 18 7.36 -72.36 6.06
N PRO A 19 6.20 -72.13 5.40
CA PRO A 19 5.50 -70.84 5.35
C PRO A 19 4.29 -70.84 6.34
N PRO A 20 3.44 -69.79 6.34
CA PRO A 20 3.59 -68.48 6.95
C PRO A 20 2.76 -68.36 8.25
N ALA A 21 3.30 -67.70 9.28
CA ALA A 21 2.47 -67.30 10.42
C ALA A 21 1.83 -65.93 10.11
N THR A 22 0.55 -65.97 9.72
CA THR A 22 -0.36 -64.82 9.63
C THR A 22 -0.42 -64.10 10.97
N GLN A 23 0.51 -63.19 11.21
CA GLN A 23 0.35 -62.20 12.26
C GLN A 23 -0.59 -61.14 11.71
N ARG A 24 -1.85 -61.22 12.15
CA ARG A 24 -2.80 -60.11 12.16
C ARG A 24 -2.08 -58.90 12.76
N THR A 25 -1.51 -58.08 11.90
CA THR A 25 -1.20 -56.70 12.27
C THR A 25 -2.56 -56.05 12.33
N VAL A 26 -3.09 -55.96 13.54
CA VAL A 26 -4.25 -55.12 13.82
C VAL A 26 -3.82 -53.73 13.40
N SER A 27 -4.34 -53.26 12.27
CA SER A 27 -4.33 -51.86 11.91
C SER A 27 -5.07 -51.14 13.03
N ILE A 28 -4.33 -50.71 14.05
CA ILE A 28 -4.82 -49.68 14.96
C ILE A 28 -4.88 -48.45 14.07
N SER A 29 -6.07 -48.19 13.54
CA SER A 29 -6.45 -46.88 13.07
C SER A 29 -6.21 -45.94 14.24
N THR A 30 -5.07 -45.24 14.22
CA THR A 30 -4.90 -44.04 15.02
C THR A 30 -5.81 -42.98 14.41
N ASP A 31 -7.08 -43.10 14.75
CA ASP A 31 -8.00 -42.00 14.90
C ASP A 31 -7.32 -40.98 15.82
N GLY A 32 -6.90 -39.83 15.26
CA GLY A 32 -6.12 -38.86 16.03
C GLY A 32 -5.18 -37.92 15.27
N SER A 33 -5.37 -37.68 13.96
CA SER A 33 -4.62 -36.64 13.23
C SER A 33 -5.47 -35.52 12.62
N GLU A 34 -6.72 -35.35 13.06
CA GLU A 34 -7.58 -34.26 12.55
C GLU A 34 -7.30 -32.88 13.19
N GLY A 35 -6.56 -32.81 14.30
CA GLY A 35 -6.29 -31.56 15.03
C GLY A 35 -5.13 -30.71 14.49
N LYS A 36 -4.09 -31.32 13.93
CA LYS A 36 -2.88 -30.60 13.47
C LYS A 36 -3.06 -29.98 12.06
N SER A 37 -3.91 -30.59 11.23
CA SER A 37 -4.12 -30.22 9.84
C SER A 37 -5.02 -28.98 9.65
N LYS A 38 -5.96 -28.73 10.57
CA LYS A 38 -6.81 -27.53 10.54
C LYS A 38 -6.01 -26.26 10.85
N GLY A 39 -5.13 -26.30 11.85
CA GLY A 39 -4.27 -25.17 12.21
C GLY A 39 -3.30 -24.78 11.09
N ALA A 40 -2.66 -25.77 10.45
CA ALA A 40 -1.73 -25.52 9.33
C ALA A 40 -2.44 -24.86 8.13
N ARG A 41 -3.61 -25.39 7.73
CA ARG A 41 -4.40 -24.81 6.63
C ARG A 41 -4.87 -23.38 6.90
N GLU A 42 -5.26 -23.08 8.13
CA GLU A 42 -5.68 -21.72 8.49
C GLU A 42 -4.48 -20.76 8.54
N GLN A 43 -3.32 -21.22 9.02
CA GLN A 43 -2.11 -20.42 9.02
C GLN A 43 -1.64 -20.07 7.60
N ASP A 44 -1.75 -21.01 6.65
CA ASP A 44 -1.44 -20.75 5.25
C ASP A 44 -2.41 -19.74 4.63
N ARG A 45 -3.72 -19.86 4.88
CA ARG A 45 -4.71 -18.85 4.44
C ARG A 45 -4.40 -17.45 4.97
N MET A 46 -3.97 -17.36 6.24
CA MET A 46 -3.59 -16.09 6.84
C MET A 46 -2.33 -15.50 6.20
N ARG A 47 -1.35 -16.33 5.84
CA ARG A 47 -0.16 -15.90 5.09
C ARG A 47 -0.51 -15.40 3.70
N ASP A 48 -1.39 -16.09 2.97
CA ASP A 48 -1.81 -15.69 1.64
C ASP A 48 -2.61 -14.38 1.67
N ARG A 49 -3.54 -14.23 2.63
CA ARG A 49 -4.24 -12.95 2.86
C ARG A 49 -3.27 -11.81 3.15
N ARG A 50 -2.24 -12.05 3.98
CA ARG A 50 -1.22 -11.04 4.28
C ARG A 50 -0.40 -10.67 3.05
N ARG A 51 0.02 -11.65 2.25
CA ARG A 51 0.74 -11.42 0.98
C ARG A 51 -0.09 -10.61 0.00
N ASN A 52 -1.37 -10.96 -0.17
CA ASN A 52 -2.27 -10.22 -1.05
C ASN A 52 -2.44 -8.77 -0.61
N ARG A 53 -2.61 -8.51 0.70
CA ARG A 53 -2.70 -7.14 1.24
C ARG A 53 -1.43 -6.33 1.02
N LEU A 54 -0.26 -6.95 1.16
CA LEU A 54 1.02 -6.27 0.88
C LEU A 54 1.18 -5.97 -0.61
N ALA A 55 0.73 -6.87 -1.48
CA ALA A 55 0.71 -6.65 -2.92
C ALA A 55 -0.22 -5.50 -3.31
N GLU A 56 -1.43 -5.47 -2.75
CA GLU A 56 -2.39 -4.38 -2.92
C GLU A 56 -1.83 -3.04 -2.45
N LEU A 57 -1.24 -3.00 -1.23
CA LEU A 57 -0.61 -1.80 -0.70
C LEU A 57 0.49 -1.30 -1.64
N ASN A 58 1.41 -2.18 -2.02
CA ASN A 58 2.52 -1.85 -2.89
C ASN A 58 2.06 -1.36 -4.28
N ALA A 59 0.96 -1.90 -4.79
CA ALA A 59 0.35 -1.47 -6.04
C ALA A 59 -0.26 -0.05 -5.97
N LEU A 60 -0.62 0.44 -4.78
CA LEU A 60 -1.11 1.81 -4.62
C LEU A 60 0.03 2.83 -4.49
N LEU A 61 1.26 2.39 -4.24
CA LEU A 61 2.40 3.27 -4.06
C LEU A 61 2.94 3.81 -5.39
N PRO A 62 3.38 5.08 -5.43
CA PRO A 62 4.14 5.60 -6.55
C PRO A 62 5.48 4.88 -6.70
N PRO A 63 6.09 4.87 -7.90
CA PRO A 63 7.36 4.20 -8.16
C PRO A 63 8.48 4.41 -7.12
N PRO A 64 8.76 5.62 -6.60
CA PRO A 64 9.83 5.81 -5.60
C PRO A 64 9.56 5.15 -4.23
N TYR A 65 8.30 4.84 -3.90
CA TYR A 65 7.91 4.23 -2.63
C TYR A 65 7.50 2.76 -2.79
N ARG A 66 7.35 2.31 -4.04
CA ARG A 66 6.96 0.95 -4.39
C ARG A 66 8.19 0.03 -4.32
N GLN A 67 7.97 -1.20 -3.88
CA GLN A 67 8.92 -2.29 -4.03
C GLN A 67 8.77 -2.96 -5.40
N ASP A 68 9.87 -3.13 -6.13
CA ASP A 68 9.87 -3.81 -7.43
C ASP A 68 9.85 -5.35 -7.34
N SER A 69 9.78 -5.89 -6.12
CA SER A 69 9.69 -7.34 -5.89
C SER A 69 8.33 -7.91 -6.32
N HIS A 70 8.35 -9.07 -6.99
CA HIS A 70 7.15 -9.85 -7.31
C HIS A 70 6.37 -10.31 -6.06
N GLN A 71 7.02 -10.34 -4.89
CA GLN A 71 6.36 -10.52 -3.59
C GLN A 71 6.82 -9.40 -2.64
N PRO A 72 6.00 -8.36 -2.44
CA PRO A 72 6.31 -7.32 -1.48
C PRO A 72 6.24 -7.86 -0.06
N ASP A 73 7.20 -7.42 0.74
CA ASP A 73 7.34 -7.81 2.14
C ASP A 73 6.94 -6.65 3.06
N MET A 74 7.30 -6.74 4.34
CA MET A 74 6.93 -5.70 5.31
C MET A 74 7.56 -4.34 4.99
N ARG A 75 8.63 -4.26 4.20
CA ARG A 75 9.22 -2.97 3.83
C ARG A 75 8.35 -2.19 2.84
N ALA A 76 7.36 -2.82 2.18
CA ALA A 76 6.32 -2.08 1.45
C ALA A 76 5.50 -1.16 2.37
N ILE A 77 5.40 -1.51 3.65
CA ILE A 77 4.74 -0.67 4.66
C ILE A 77 5.58 0.57 4.95
N ASP A 78 6.91 0.44 5.03
CA ASP A 78 7.81 1.57 5.24
C ASP A 78 7.68 2.58 4.09
N GLY A 79 7.68 2.09 2.84
CA GLY A 79 7.42 2.92 1.65
C GLY A 79 6.05 3.61 1.70
N ALA A 80 5.02 2.92 2.16
CA ALA A 80 3.69 3.52 2.34
C ALA A 80 3.66 4.61 3.41
N ILE A 81 4.34 4.40 4.54
CA ILE A 81 4.45 5.40 5.62
C ILE A 81 5.16 6.65 5.11
N ASP A 82 6.26 6.49 4.38
CA ASP A 82 7.00 7.63 3.84
C ASP A 82 6.20 8.37 2.76
N TYR A 83 5.48 7.64 1.92
CA TYR A 83 4.57 8.27 0.96
C TYR A 83 3.46 9.07 1.66
N LEU A 84 2.84 8.51 2.71
CA LEU A 84 1.80 9.20 3.49
C LEU A 84 2.34 10.48 4.14
N ARG A 85 3.60 10.49 4.61
CA ARG A 85 4.25 11.69 5.15
C ARG A 85 4.40 12.77 4.08
N VAL A 86 4.81 12.40 2.87
CA VAL A 86 4.95 13.34 1.74
C VAL A 86 3.60 13.89 1.30
N VAL A 87 2.57 13.03 1.23
CA VAL A 87 1.20 13.45 0.92
C VAL A 87 0.70 14.43 1.98
N GLN A 88 0.92 14.14 3.26
CA GLN A 88 0.51 15.04 4.35
C GLN A 88 1.22 16.39 4.25
N ALA A 89 2.53 16.41 4.04
CA ALA A 89 3.28 17.65 3.88
C ALA A 89 2.78 18.48 2.68
N THR A 90 2.44 17.81 1.58
CA THR A 90 1.86 18.46 0.40
C THR A 90 0.49 19.06 0.70
N ILE A 91 -0.36 18.34 1.45
CA ILE A 91 -1.68 18.84 1.87
C ILE A 91 -1.52 20.08 2.75
N ASP A 92 -0.62 20.05 3.72
CA ASP A 92 -0.39 21.18 4.63
C ASP A 92 0.09 22.43 3.87
N GLU A 93 0.95 22.26 2.86
CA GLU A 93 1.42 23.37 2.03
C GLU A 93 0.30 23.94 1.16
N LEU A 94 -0.47 23.08 0.49
CA LEU A 94 -1.63 23.51 -0.31
C LEU A 94 -2.67 24.26 0.54
N GLN A 95 -2.90 23.83 1.78
CA GLN A 95 -3.78 24.53 2.71
C GLN A 95 -3.29 25.94 3.02
N ARG A 96 -1.97 26.13 3.21
CA ARG A 96 -1.38 27.46 3.41
C ARG A 96 -1.53 28.34 2.17
N GLU A 97 -1.25 27.80 0.99
CA GLU A 97 -1.39 28.54 -0.28
C GLU A 97 -2.83 29.00 -0.51
N VAL A 98 -3.81 28.11 -0.31
CA VAL A 98 -5.24 28.44 -0.39
C VAL A 98 -5.61 29.51 0.63
N GLY A 99 -5.08 29.43 1.86
CA GLY A 99 -5.27 30.45 2.89
C GLY A 99 -4.74 31.82 2.47
N ALA A 100 -3.51 31.87 1.94
CA ALA A 100 -2.88 33.08 1.45
C ALA A 100 -3.63 33.69 0.26
N LEU A 101 -4.01 32.87 -0.71
CA LEU A 101 -4.76 33.32 -1.90
C LEU A 101 -6.13 33.88 -1.51
N ASN A 102 -6.83 33.24 -0.57
CA ASN A 102 -8.10 33.75 -0.05
C ASN A 102 -7.94 35.10 0.65
N ALA A 103 -6.84 35.32 1.39
CA ALA A 103 -6.55 36.60 2.00
C ALA A 103 -6.28 37.68 0.94
N GLN A 104 -5.53 37.35 -0.11
CA GLN A 104 -5.28 38.25 -1.24
C GLN A 104 -6.56 38.62 -1.98
N CYS A 105 -7.43 37.64 -2.28
CA CYS A 105 -8.73 37.89 -2.91
C CYS A 105 -9.59 38.84 -2.08
N ARG A 106 -9.68 38.63 -0.76
CA ARG A 106 -10.43 39.54 0.13
C ARG A 106 -9.84 40.95 0.14
N SER A 107 -8.51 41.06 0.18
CA SER A 107 -7.85 42.38 0.13
C SER A 107 -8.11 43.10 -1.19
N ALA A 108 -8.06 42.38 -2.32
CA ALA A 108 -8.33 42.94 -3.63
C ALA A 108 -9.81 43.36 -3.78
N GLN A 109 -10.73 42.57 -3.23
CA GLN A 109 -12.16 42.92 -3.18
C GLN A 109 -12.40 44.20 -2.38
N ALA A 110 -11.82 44.32 -1.18
CA ALA A 110 -11.95 45.53 -0.36
C ALA A 110 -11.36 46.78 -1.05
N ALA A 111 -10.22 46.63 -1.73
CA ALA A 111 -9.62 47.72 -2.51
C ALA A 111 -10.52 48.14 -3.69
N ASN A 112 -11.11 47.17 -4.39
CA ASN A 112 -12.06 47.45 -5.47
C ASN A 112 -13.33 48.15 -4.97
N GLU A 113 -13.88 47.71 -3.85
CA GLU A 113 -15.04 48.37 -3.23
C GLU A 113 -14.71 49.83 -2.91
N HIS A 114 -13.54 50.09 -2.28
CA HIS A 114 -13.09 51.44 -1.99
C HIS A 114 -13.00 52.32 -3.26
N LEU A 115 -12.38 51.82 -4.34
CA LEU A 115 -12.27 52.54 -5.60
C LEU A 115 -13.64 52.81 -6.25
N VAL A 116 -14.59 51.88 -6.13
CA VAL A 116 -15.96 52.07 -6.63
C VAL A 116 -16.68 53.15 -5.84
N TYR A 117 -16.54 53.18 -4.51
CA TYR A 117 -17.10 54.25 -3.68
C TYR A 117 -16.51 55.62 -4.05
N GLU A 118 -15.19 55.71 -4.17
CA GLU A 118 -14.50 56.95 -4.55
C GLU A 118 -14.94 57.45 -5.92
N LYS A 119 -14.97 56.57 -6.93
CA LYS A 119 -15.45 56.88 -8.27
C LYS A 119 -16.89 57.42 -8.26
N THR A 120 -17.76 56.80 -7.46
CA THR A 120 -19.18 57.19 -7.37
C THR A 120 -19.33 58.55 -6.69
N ALA A 121 -18.56 58.81 -5.63
CA ALA A 121 -18.54 60.10 -4.96
C ALA A 121 -18.07 61.22 -5.91
N MET A 122 -16.98 61.00 -6.64
CA MET A 122 -16.47 61.97 -7.62
C MET A 122 -17.49 62.25 -8.73
N ALA A 123 -18.15 61.21 -9.25
CA ALA A 123 -19.20 61.38 -10.26
C ALA A 123 -20.35 62.25 -9.74
N GLY A 124 -20.74 62.06 -8.47
CA GLY A 124 -21.76 62.89 -7.80
C GLY A 124 -21.33 64.36 -7.70
N THR A 125 -20.09 64.63 -7.30
CA THR A 125 -19.54 66.00 -7.23
C THR A 125 -19.51 66.67 -8.60
N ILE A 126 -19.09 65.96 -9.65
CA ILE A 126 -19.06 66.49 -11.02
C ILE A 126 -20.48 66.83 -11.48
N ALA A 127 -21.47 65.96 -11.24
CA ALA A 127 -22.86 66.22 -11.60
C ALA A 127 -23.42 67.46 -10.89
N GLN A 128 -23.08 67.66 -9.60
CA GLN A 128 -23.47 68.86 -8.86
C GLN A 128 -22.82 70.12 -9.43
N MET A 129 -21.53 70.08 -9.75
CA MET A 129 -20.83 71.21 -10.37
C MET A 129 -21.45 71.59 -11.73
N GLN A 130 -21.78 70.59 -12.56
CA GLN A 130 -22.44 70.82 -13.84
C GLN A 130 -23.83 71.45 -13.67
N ALA A 131 -24.63 70.98 -12.71
CA ALA A 131 -25.94 71.57 -12.41
C ALA A 131 -25.82 73.02 -11.92
N GLN A 132 -24.83 73.32 -11.07
CA GLN A 132 -24.57 74.68 -10.60
C GLN A 132 -24.15 75.61 -11.75
N ALA A 133 -23.26 75.17 -12.62
CA ALA A 133 -22.84 75.95 -13.79
C ALA A 133 -24.03 76.28 -14.70
N MET A 134 -24.88 75.29 -15.02
CA MET A 134 -26.08 75.54 -15.84
C MET A 134 -27.08 76.49 -15.18
N SER A 135 -27.19 76.47 -13.84
CA SER A 135 -28.09 77.39 -13.11
C SER A 135 -27.59 78.84 -13.06
N GLN A 136 -26.30 79.08 -13.28
CA GLN A 136 -25.71 80.43 -13.33
C GLN A 136 -25.78 81.06 -14.73
N GLU A 137 -25.95 80.24 -15.76
CA GLU A 137 -26.06 80.66 -17.16
C GLU A 137 -27.52 80.86 -17.64
N ALA A 138 -28.51 80.42 -16.86
CA ALA A 138 -29.94 80.52 -17.13
C ALA A 138 -30.59 81.75 -16.46
#